data_AF-A0A3D2S453-F1
#
_entry.id   AF-A0A3D2S453-F1
#
_cell.length_a   1.000
_cell.length_b   1.000
_cell.length_c   1.000
_cell.angle_alpha   90.00
_cell.angle_beta   90.00
_cell.angle_gamma   90.00
#
_symmetry.space_group_name_H-M   'P 1'
#
loop_
_entity.id
_entity.type
_entity.pdbx_description
1 polymer ?
#
loop_
_entity_poly.entity_id
_entity_poly.type
_entity_poly.pdbx_seq_one_letter_code
_entity_poly.pdbx_strand_id
1 'polypeptide(L)'
;MKRDLFISKWAFLLVFMLSASIAHAQRPVCHTSEYTQQMMDQAPGFLQRYQAIEEEVARLMTEREQFRSQDEDIYYIPVVVHIVYNVPAENISDDQVLAQIEVLNEDFRRLNEDASETPSAFADAAADAFIQFQLASIDPDGNTTTGITRTETEITSWNLFAPITAENYAEKVKETATNGKDIWDRDCYLNIWVCDLGNSILGYASPPGTTASKDGVVIGYKWFGRGGSAIPPYNQGRTTTHEVGHWLGLRHIWGDDGGNCSGSDGIADTPNQGGENYDCPSYPLTDDCSPSIPGVMFMNYMDYVDDGCMNMFTQGQVNKMRSVLSGSRGEVLACANLVVIDSQDIEPEVLVMYPNPATDQVFFPVDRINADNTVISLYNSLGQEVIRFNHDGSALASIDVSRLANGTYFIRAFDGIKTMNGKIVVSR
;
A
#
# COMPACT_ATOMS: atom_id res chain seq x y z
N MET A 1 -93.84 12.05 11.06
CA MET A 1 -93.81 13.52 11.14
C MET A 1 -92.45 14.00 10.67
N LYS A 2 -92.40 14.56 9.44
CA LYS A 2 -91.41 15.48 8.84
C LYS A 2 -89.89 15.34 9.09
N ARG A 3 -89.17 15.25 7.95
CA ARG A 3 -87.95 16.01 7.52
C ARG A 3 -86.63 15.70 8.26
N ASP A 4 -85.43 15.78 7.69
CA ASP A 4 -84.87 16.07 6.36
C ASP A 4 -83.38 15.65 6.36
N LEU A 5 -82.85 15.29 5.18
CA LEU A 5 -81.49 15.54 4.63
C LEU A 5 -80.25 15.65 5.56
N PHE A 6 -79.18 14.90 5.26
CA PHE A 6 -78.01 15.42 4.51
C PHE A 6 -76.93 14.35 4.27
N ILE A 7 -76.47 14.29 3.02
CA ILE A 7 -75.34 13.52 2.51
C ILE A 7 -74.03 14.17 2.99
N SER A 8 -73.09 13.41 3.53
CA SER A 8 -71.70 13.84 3.68
C SER A 8 -70.73 12.77 3.21
N LYS A 9 -69.96 13.18 2.20
CA LYS A 9 -68.86 12.51 1.50
C LYS A 9 -67.84 11.92 2.47
N TRP A 10 -67.62 10.61 2.42
CA TRP A 10 -66.40 10.00 2.94
C TRP A 10 -65.32 10.11 1.85
N ALA A 11 -64.50 11.15 1.95
CA ALA A 11 -63.29 11.27 1.15
C ALA A 11 -62.22 10.35 1.73
N PHE A 12 -61.73 9.43 0.91
CA PHE A 12 -60.51 8.66 1.14
C PHE A 12 -59.34 9.65 1.33
N LEU A 13 -58.71 9.65 2.50
CA LEU A 13 -57.42 10.30 2.72
C LEU A 13 -56.40 9.18 3.00
N LEU A 14 -55.83 8.66 1.91
CA LEU A 14 -54.64 7.82 1.93
C LEU A 14 -53.44 8.75 2.12
N VAL A 15 -53.00 8.90 3.36
CA VAL A 15 -51.73 9.57 3.68
C VAL A 15 -50.61 8.62 3.31
N PHE A 16 -50.04 8.79 2.11
CA PHE A 16 -48.78 8.16 1.74
C PHE A 16 -47.66 8.89 2.50
N MET A 17 -47.21 8.35 3.62
CA MET A 17 -45.92 8.73 4.20
C MET A 17 -44.84 8.19 3.27
N LEU A 18 -44.29 9.03 2.39
CA LEU A 18 -42.96 8.79 1.84
C LEU A 18 -41.95 9.00 2.97
N SER A 19 -41.63 7.93 3.68
CA SER A 19 -40.38 7.85 4.42
C SER A 19 -39.25 7.83 3.41
N ALA A 20 -38.62 8.98 3.18
CA ALA A 20 -37.34 9.05 2.50
C ALA A 20 -36.32 8.38 3.42
N SER A 21 -36.06 7.10 3.19
CA SER A 21 -34.91 6.41 3.75
C SER A 21 -33.67 7.09 3.14
N ILE A 22 -33.04 7.97 3.89
CA ILE A 22 -31.69 8.43 3.56
C ILE A 22 -30.82 7.18 3.69
N ALA A 23 -30.47 6.58 2.55
CA ALA A 23 -29.44 5.55 2.52
C ALA A 23 -28.12 6.24 2.90
N HIS A 24 -27.71 6.08 4.15
CA HIS A 24 -26.33 6.36 4.52
C HIS A 24 -25.47 5.36 3.76
N ALA A 25 -24.66 5.84 2.81
CA ALA A 25 -23.61 5.02 2.23
C ALA A 25 -22.69 4.58 3.38
N GLN A 26 -22.48 3.28 3.52
CA GLN A 26 -21.59 2.72 4.53
C GLN A 26 -20.14 3.14 4.20
N ARG A 27 -19.40 3.65 5.18
CA ARG A 27 -17.98 4.00 5.04
C ARG A 27 -17.18 2.71 4.82
N PRO A 28 -16.26 2.65 3.84
CA PRO A 28 -15.39 1.48 3.70
C PRO A 28 -14.38 1.40 4.84
N VAL A 29 -14.08 0.18 5.30
CA VAL A 29 -13.16 -0.08 6.41
C VAL A 29 -12.27 -1.29 6.11
N CYS A 30 -11.17 -1.45 6.84
CA CYS A 30 -10.40 -2.70 6.90
C CYS A 30 -11.28 -3.84 7.45
N HIS A 31 -11.03 -5.08 7.03
CA HIS A 31 -11.76 -6.29 7.49
C HIS A 31 -10.81 -7.34 8.13
N THR A 32 -9.61 -6.94 8.52
CA THR A 32 -8.60 -7.86 9.08
C THR A 32 -9.03 -8.45 10.42
N SER A 33 -9.66 -7.67 11.30
CA SER A 33 -10.12 -8.17 12.61
C SER A 33 -11.20 -9.23 12.47
N GLU A 34 -12.20 -9.00 11.61
CA GLU A 34 -13.25 -9.96 11.28
C GLU A 34 -12.67 -11.22 10.63
N TYR A 35 -11.73 -11.06 9.69
CA TYR A 35 -11.07 -12.18 9.05
C TYR A 35 -10.26 -13.02 10.06
N THR A 36 -9.50 -12.36 10.94
CA THR A 36 -8.70 -13.01 11.98
C THR A 36 -9.60 -13.77 12.96
N GLN A 37 -10.72 -13.17 13.39
CA GLN A 37 -11.68 -13.83 14.26
C GLN A 37 -12.32 -15.05 13.59
N GLN A 38 -12.70 -14.96 12.31
CA GLN A 38 -13.20 -16.11 11.56
C GLN A 38 -12.17 -17.25 11.50
N MET A 39 -10.89 -16.92 11.29
CA MET A 39 -9.80 -17.90 11.31
C MET A 39 -9.64 -18.56 12.69
N MET A 40 -9.71 -17.78 13.79
CA MET A 40 -9.67 -18.31 15.16
C MET A 40 -10.81 -19.29 15.44
N ASP A 41 -12.02 -18.96 14.98
CA ASP A 41 -13.22 -19.74 15.27
C ASP A 41 -13.33 -21.01 14.40
N GLN A 42 -12.82 -20.97 13.17
CA GLN A 42 -13.20 -21.95 12.14
C GLN A 42 -12.02 -22.64 11.46
N ALA A 43 -10.82 -22.05 11.44
CA ALA A 43 -9.68 -22.63 10.74
C ALA A 43 -8.91 -23.62 11.65
N PRO A 44 -8.82 -24.91 11.28
CA PRO A 44 -8.18 -25.92 12.13
C PRO A 44 -6.72 -25.57 12.47
N GLY A 45 -6.42 -25.57 13.77
CA GLY A 45 -5.08 -25.31 14.28
C GLY A 45 -4.62 -23.85 14.21
N PHE A 46 -5.44 -22.93 13.67
CA PHE A 46 -5.03 -21.52 13.51
C PHE A 46 -4.81 -20.85 14.86
N LEU A 47 -5.75 -20.98 15.79
CA LEU A 47 -5.62 -20.36 17.13
C LEU A 47 -4.33 -20.79 17.84
N GLN A 48 -3.98 -22.07 17.78
CA GLN A 48 -2.75 -22.58 18.39
C GLN A 48 -1.49 -22.03 17.70
N ARG A 49 -1.47 -21.94 16.36
CA ARG A 49 -0.36 -21.34 15.61
C ARG A 49 -0.22 -19.86 15.91
N TYR A 50 -1.34 -19.12 15.90
CA TYR A 50 -1.39 -17.70 16.19
C TYR A 50 -0.84 -17.40 17.59
N GLN A 51 -1.28 -18.15 18.61
CA GLN A 51 -0.78 -18.00 19.98
C GLN A 51 0.72 -18.31 20.10
N ALA A 52 1.20 -19.40 19.47
CA ALA A 52 2.61 -19.74 19.48
C ALA A 52 3.48 -18.67 18.82
N ILE A 53 3.00 -18.06 17.73
CA ILE A 53 3.70 -16.97 17.04
C ILE A 53 3.72 -15.71 17.91
N GLU A 54 2.60 -15.33 18.54
CA GLU A 54 2.57 -14.16 19.43
C GLU A 54 3.51 -14.34 20.65
N GLU A 55 3.62 -15.57 21.20
CA GLU A 55 4.60 -15.89 22.26
C GLU A 55 6.05 -15.77 21.78
N GLU A 56 6.34 -16.27 20.57
CA GLU A 56 7.66 -16.15 19.96
C GLU A 56 8.03 -14.68 19.69
N VAL A 57 7.11 -13.91 19.12
CA VAL A 57 7.27 -12.48 18.83
C VAL A 57 7.52 -11.70 20.11
N ALA A 58 6.76 -11.96 21.18
CA ALA A 58 6.96 -11.30 22.47
C ALA A 58 8.37 -11.57 23.04
N ARG A 59 8.89 -12.79 22.89
CA ARG A 59 10.27 -13.13 23.27
C ARG A 59 11.28 -12.34 22.44
N LEU A 60 11.14 -12.33 21.11
CA LEU A 60 12.05 -11.62 20.21
C LEU A 60 12.03 -10.10 20.43
N MET A 61 10.87 -9.51 20.69
CA MET A 61 10.75 -8.09 21.06
C MET A 61 11.53 -7.79 22.34
N THR A 62 11.38 -8.63 23.38
CA THR A 62 12.11 -8.50 24.65
C THR A 62 13.63 -8.57 24.42
N GLU A 63 14.09 -9.48 23.56
CA GLU A 63 15.52 -9.61 23.21
C GLU A 63 16.03 -8.35 22.51
N ARG A 64 15.29 -7.82 21.51
CA ARG A 64 15.65 -6.59 20.79
C ARG A 64 15.76 -5.38 21.72
N GLU A 65 14.81 -5.23 22.65
CA GLU A 65 14.82 -4.16 23.66
C GLU A 65 16.00 -4.28 24.63
N GLN A 66 16.30 -5.49 25.11
CA GLN A 66 17.39 -5.73 26.07
C GLN A 66 18.77 -5.51 25.48
N PHE A 67 19.01 -5.97 24.26
CA PHE A 67 20.32 -5.86 23.63
C PHE A 67 20.55 -4.51 22.96
N ARG A 68 19.54 -3.61 22.96
CA ARG A 68 19.56 -2.35 22.20
C ARG A 68 20.16 -2.57 20.81
N SER A 69 19.83 -3.69 20.17
CA SER A 69 20.19 -3.88 18.77
C SER A 69 19.31 -2.92 17.99
N GLN A 70 19.80 -1.69 17.76
CA GLN A 70 19.34 -0.92 16.63
C GLN A 70 19.85 -1.65 15.39
N ASP A 71 19.08 -2.68 15.06
CA ASP A 71 19.20 -3.42 13.83
C ASP A 71 18.62 -2.49 12.76
N GLU A 72 19.49 -1.61 12.27
CA GLU A 72 19.24 -0.65 11.19
C GLU A 72 19.45 -1.30 9.82
N ASP A 73 19.66 -2.63 9.78
CA ASP A 73 19.75 -3.34 8.52
C ASP A 73 18.39 -3.31 7.82
N ILE A 74 18.43 -2.94 6.54
CA ILE A 74 17.23 -2.87 5.71
C ILE A 74 16.77 -4.30 5.40
N TYR A 75 15.56 -4.62 5.80
CA TYR A 75 14.87 -5.86 5.44
C TYR A 75 14.16 -5.65 4.11
N TYR A 76 14.67 -6.31 3.07
CA TYR A 76 14.07 -6.29 1.75
C TYR A 76 12.98 -7.35 1.63
N ILE A 77 11.78 -6.93 1.23
CA ILE A 77 10.62 -7.78 1.03
C ILE A 77 10.30 -7.79 -0.46
N PRO A 78 10.47 -8.94 -1.14
CA PRO A 78 9.99 -9.12 -2.51
C PRO A 78 8.47 -9.09 -2.55
N VAL A 79 7.91 -8.36 -3.50
CA VAL A 79 6.46 -8.16 -3.65
C VAL A 79 6.01 -8.67 -5.00
N VAL A 80 4.89 -9.38 -5.02
CA VAL A 80 4.12 -9.61 -6.24
C VAL A 80 2.74 -9.00 -6.10
N VAL A 81 2.31 -8.27 -7.13
CA VAL A 81 0.99 -7.65 -7.19
C VAL A 81 0.12 -8.39 -8.21
N HIS A 82 -0.94 -9.02 -7.72
CA HIS A 82 -1.92 -9.76 -8.50
C HIS A 82 -3.15 -8.89 -8.76
N ILE A 83 -3.22 -8.29 -9.96
CA ILE A 83 -4.38 -7.52 -10.40
C ILE A 83 -5.41 -8.50 -10.97
N VAL A 84 -6.54 -8.66 -10.26
CA VAL A 84 -7.66 -9.52 -10.67
C VAL A 84 -8.84 -8.63 -11.05
N TYR A 85 -9.20 -8.61 -12.33
CA TYR A 85 -10.08 -7.58 -12.91
C TYR A 85 -11.21 -8.15 -13.78
N ASN A 86 -12.41 -7.58 -13.65
CA ASN A 86 -13.57 -7.89 -14.49
C ASN A 86 -13.83 -6.81 -15.55
N VAL A 87 -13.58 -5.55 -15.23
CA VAL A 87 -13.75 -4.41 -16.16
C VAL A 87 -12.46 -3.62 -16.33
N PRO A 88 -12.29 -2.83 -17.42
CA PRO A 88 -11.05 -2.09 -17.66
C PRO A 88 -10.62 -1.14 -16.54
N ALA A 89 -11.56 -0.62 -15.75
CA ALA A 89 -11.25 0.28 -14.62
C ALA A 89 -10.54 -0.43 -13.46
N GLU A 90 -10.76 -1.74 -13.30
CA GLU A 90 -10.11 -2.58 -12.28
C GLU A 90 -8.71 -3.03 -12.70
N ASN A 91 -8.42 -3.00 -14.00
CA ASN A 91 -7.12 -3.34 -14.57
C ASN A 91 -6.12 -2.17 -14.44
N ILE A 92 -5.80 -1.79 -13.19
CA ILE A 92 -5.02 -0.59 -12.85
C ILE A 92 -3.65 -0.56 -13.53
N SER A 93 -3.12 0.62 -13.86
CA SER A 93 -1.84 0.77 -14.57
C SER A 93 -0.64 0.35 -13.73
N ASP A 94 0.44 -0.06 -14.39
CA ASP A 94 1.73 -0.34 -13.72
C ASP A 94 2.23 0.87 -12.91
N ASP A 95 2.06 2.10 -13.42
CA ASP A 95 2.41 3.33 -12.70
C ASP A 95 1.71 3.46 -11.34
N GLN A 96 0.46 3.01 -11.23
CA GLN A 96 -0.30 3.03 -9.99
C GLN A 96 0.22 1.97 -9.01
N VAL A 97 0.69 0.83 -9.53
CA VAL A 97 1.36 -0.21 -8.73
C VAL A 97 2.70 0.31 -8.21
N LEU A 98 3.52 0.90 -9.08
CA LEU A 98 4.80 1.48 -8.71
C LEU A 98 4.64 2.58 -7.65
N ALA A 99 3.62 3.44 -7.80
CA ALA A 99 3.28 4.45 -6.80
C ALA A 99 2.91 3.84 -5.43
N GLN A 100 2.23 2.68 -5.39
CA GLN A 100 1.96 2.00 -4.12
C GLN A 100 3.24 1.46 -3.46
N ILE A 101 4.16 0.89 -4.26
CA ILE A 101 5.45 0.41 -3.76
C ILE A 101 6.30 1.57 -3.25
N GLU A 102 6.25 2.74 -3.90
CA GLU A 102 6.87 3.97 -3.40
C GLU A 102 6.28 4.37 -2.05
N VAL A 103 4.95 4.45 -1.90
CA VAL A 103 4.29 4.79 -0.63
C VAL A 103 4.68 3.81 0.49
N LEU A 104 4.72 2.50 0.22
CA LEU A 104 5.18 1.53 1.22
C LEU A 104 6.63 1.80 1.64
N ASN A 105 7.52 2.11 0.69
CA ASN A 105 8.90 2.47 1.03
C ASN A 105 8.99 3.81 1.78
N GLU A 106 8.16 4.80 1.46
CA GLU A 106 8.08 6.07 2.19
C GLU A 106 7.63 5.82 3.64
N ASP A 107 6.51 5.16 3.85
CA ASP A 107 5.88 4.99 5.16
C ASP A 107 6.70 4.06 6.08
N PHE A 108 7.21 2.94 5.56
CA PHE A 108 8.03 1.99 6.33
C PHE A 108 9.48 2.43 6.51
N ARG A 109 9.94 3.44 5.78
CA ARG A 109 11.26 4.09 6.00
C ARG A 109 11.18 5.44 6.69
N ARG A 110 9.97 5.89 7.06
CA ARG A 110 9.72 7.22 7.61
C ARG A 110 10.27 8.33 6.70
N LEU A 111 10.20 8.12 5.39
CA LEU A 111 10.58 9.08 4.35
C LEU A 111 9.36 9.80 3.75
N ASN A 112 8.16 9.50 4.26
CA ASN A 112 6.91 10.18 3.91
C ASN A 112 6.99 11.69 4.25
N GLU A 113 6.55 12.54 3.31
CA GLU A 113 6.64 14.01 3.43
C GLU A 113 5.84 14.55 4.63
N ASP A 114 4.68 13.92 4.90
CA ASP A 114 3.79 14.21 6.03
C ASP A 114 4.31 13.70 7.38
N ALA A 115 5.48 13.04 7.47
CA ALA A 115 6.14 12.71 8.74
C ALA A 115 6.43 13.96 9.59
N SER A 116 6.56 15.12 8.93
CA SER A 116 6.71 16.43 9.58
C SER A 116 5.44 16.91 10.31
N GLU A 117 4.29 16.31 10.01
CA GLU A 117 3.00 16.61 10.64
C GLU A 117 2.76 15.80 11.93
N THR A 118 3.61 14.81 12.23
CA THR A 118 3.56 14.08 13.51
C THR A 118 3.66 15.07 14.69
N PRO A 119 2.66 15.09 15.61
CA PRO A 119 2.70 15.99 16.76
C PRO A 119 3.99 15.79 17.59
N SER A 120 4.59 16.89 18.04
CA SER A 120 5.88 16.85 18.74
C SER A 120 5.89 15.97 20.00
N ALA A 121 4.72 15.73 20.61
CA ALA A 121 4.59 14.86 21.77
C ALA A 121 4.71 13.35 21.43
N PHE A 122 4.52 12.98 20.17
CA PHE A 122 4.69 11.61 19.66
C PHE A 122 5.97 11.45 18.82
N ALA A 123 6.74 12.53 18.61
CA ALA A 123 7.94 12.50 17.77
C ALA A 123 8.98 11.47 18.23
N ASP A 124 9.16 11.30 19.55
CA ASP A 124 10.09 10.33 20.12
C ASP A 124 9.63 8.87 19.96
N ALA A 125 8.33 8.64 19.75
CA ALA A 125 7.79 7.30 19.49
C ALA A 125 7.91 6.92 18.02
N ALA A 126 7.95 7.88 17.11
CA ALA A 126 7.88 7.64 15.67
C ALA A 126 9.19 7.08 15.10
N ALA A 127 9.12 6.00 14.33
CA ALA A 127 10.31 5.22 13.96
C ALA A 127 10.39 4.87 12.46
N ASP A 128 11.63 4.75 11.95
CA ASP A 128 11.95 4.06 10.68
C ASP A 128 11.89 2.54 10.94
N ALA A 129 11.13 1.81 10.14
CA ALA A 129 11.02 0.35 10.31
C ALA A 129 12.22 -0.42 9.74
N PHE A 130 13.05 0.25 8.92
CA PHE A 130 14.11 -0.35 8.13
C PHE A 130 13.61 -1.53 7.30
N ILE A 131 12.44 -1.37 6.68
CA ILE A 131 11.82 -2.34 5.77
C ILE A 131 11.66 -1.66 4.40
N GLN A 132 12.09 -2.33 3.34
CA GLN A 132 11.89 -1.88 1.97
C GLN A 132 11.21 -2.94 1.13
N PHE A 133 10.38 -2.50 0.20
CA PHE A 133 9.56 -3.33 -0.66
C PHE A 133 10.02 -3.18 -2.10
N GLN A 134 10.18 -4.29 -2.80
CA GLN A 134 10.64 -4.31 -4.18
C GLN A 134 9.77 -5.28 -4.97
N LEU A 135 9.28 -4.88 -6.13
CA LEU A 135 8.62 -5.82 -7.03
C LEU A 135 9.60 -6.94 -7.40
N ALA A 136 9.12 -8.17 -7.32
CA ALA A 136 9.88 -9.35 -7.69
C ALA A 136 10.36 -9.25 -9.15
N SER A 137 11.61 -9.62 -9.38
CA SER A 137 12.21 -9.66 -10.72
C SER A 137 12.28 -11.07 -11.28
N ILE A 138 12.13 -12.09 -10.43
CA ILE A 138 12.07 -13.51 -10.76
C ILE A 138 10.75 -14.07 -10.23
N ASP A 139 10.06 -14.90 -11.01
CA ASP A 139 8.84 -15.60 -10.61
C ASP A 139 9.15 -16.97 -9.94
N PRO A 140 8.16 -17.68 -9.38
CA PRO A 140 8.39 -18.97 -8.71
C PRO A 140 8.97 -20.07 -9.61
N ASP A 141 8.80 -19.95 -10.93
CA ASP A 141 9.35 -20.90 -11.91
C ASP A 141 10.78 -20.53 -12.34
N GLY A 142 11.34 -19.43 -11.81
CA GLY A 142 12.68 -18.95 -12.11
C GLY A 142 12.79 -18.06 -13.35
N ASN A 143 11.67 -17.60 -13.91
CA ASN A 143 11.65 -16.71 -15.08
C ASN A 143 11.67 -15.25 -14.67
N THR A 144 12.17 -14.38 -15.54
CA THR A 144 12.10 -12.93 -15.33
C THR A 144 10.66 -12.43 -15.35
N THR A 145 10.33 -11.52 -14.44
CA THR A 145 8.99 -10.95 -14.29
C THR A 145 9.07 -9.47 -13.92
N THR A 146 7.95 -8.75 -14.08
CA THR A 146 7.79 -7.38 -13.59
C THR A 146 7.31 -7.34 -12.13
N GLY A 147 7.01 -8.49 -11.53
CA GLY A 147 6.37 -8.59 -10.22
C GLY A 147 4.88 -8.22 -10.25
N ILE A 148 4.30 -8.05 -11.44
CA ILE A 148 2.89 -7.71 -11.63
C ILE A 148 2.25 -8.80 -12.48
N THR A 149 1.18 -9.41 -11.99
CA THR A 149 0.36 -10.35 -12.75
C THR A 149 -1.03 -9.76 -12.98
N ARG A 150 -1.64 -10.06 -14.13
CA ARG A 150 -2.97 -9.59 -14.50
C ARG A 150 -3.86 -10.76 -14.86
N THR A 151 -5.00 -10.89 -14.20
CA THR A 151 -5.95 -12.00 -14.38
C THR A 151 -7.34 -11.45 -14.61
N GLU A 152 -7.86 -11.65 -15.82
CA GLU A 152 -9.25 -11.34 -16.15
C GLU A 152 -10.17 -12.35 -15.45
N THR A 153 -11.29 -11.88 -14.90
CA THR A 153 -12.24 -12.70 -14.14
C THR A 153 -13.69 -12.38 -14.53
N GLU A 154 -14.59 -13.34 -14.37
CA GLU A 154 -16.05 -13.13 -14.49
C GLU A 154 -16.68 -12.63 -13.16
N ILE A 155 -15.92 -12.63 -12.08
CA ILE A 155 -16.39 -12.21 -10.75
C ILE A 155 -16.45 -10.68 -10.68
N THR A 156 -17.64 -10.16 -10.41
CA THR A 156 -17.93 -8.70 -10.41
C THR A 156 -17.70 -8.04 -9.06
N SER A 157 -17.52 -8.80 -7.98
CA SER A 157 -17.20 -8.30 -6.65
C SER A 157 -16.73 -9.45 -5.75
N TRP A 158 -15.68 -9.20 -4.98
CA TRP A 158 -15.10 -10.12 -4.00
C TRP A 158 -15.48 -9.77 -2.56
N ASN A 159 -16.39 -8.81 -2.36
CA ASN A 159 -16.71 -8.22 -1.06
C ASN A 159 -17.45 -9.12 -0.04
N LEU A 160 -17.75 -10.38 -0.37
CA LEU A 160 -18.50 -11.25 0.52
C LEU A 160 -17.57 -11.95 1.52
N PHE A 161 -17.53 -11.41 2.74
CA PHE A 161 -17.01 -12.10 3.91
C PHE A 161 -18.11 -12.97 4.50
N ALA A 162 -17.95 -14.28 4.36
CA ALA A 162 -18.77 -15.29 4.99
C ALA A 162 -17.86 -16.20 5.84
N PRO A 163 -18.42 -16.99 6.79
CA PRO A 163 -17.68 -18.07 7.41
C PRO A 163 -16.83 -18.85 6.39
N ILE A 164 -15.62 -19.26 6.76
CA ILE A 164 -14.67 -19.96 5.87
C ILE A 164 -15.27 -21.27 5.33
N THR A 165 -16.23 -21.84 6.05
CA THR A 165 -16.98 -23.05 5.65
C THR A 165 -18.09 -22.78 4.62
N ALA A 166 -18.38 -21.51 4.30
CA ALA A 166 -19.37 -21.06 3.34
C ALA A 166 -18.69 -20.41 2.12
N GLU A 167 -19.49 -19.91 1.17
CA GLU A 167 -18.93 -19.13 0.04
C GLU A 167 -18.40 -17.78 0.54
N ASN A 168 -17.13 -17.76 0.93
CA ASN A 168 -16.38 -16.54 1.22
C ASN A 168 -15.71 -16.08 -0.09
N TYR A 169 -16.24 -15.03 -0.74
CA TYR A 169 -15.65 -14.55 -2.00
C TYR A 169 -14.36 -13.75 -1.75
N ALA A 170 -14.21 -13.09 -0.60
CA ALA A 170 -12.99 -12.35 -0.31
C ALA A 170 -11.75 -13.27 -0.42
N GLU A 171 -11.84 -14.49 0.12
CA GLU A 171 -10.74 -15.46 0.06
C GLU A 171 -10.60 -16.20 -1.28
N LYS A 172 -11.63 -16.19 -2.12
CA LYS A 172 -11.62 -16.84 -3.45
C LYS A 172 -10.74 -16.09 -4.45
N VAL A 173 -10.50 -14.79 -4.27
CA VAL A 173 -9.57 -14.04 -5.13
C VAL A 173 -8.17 -14.64 -5.16
N LYS A 174 -7.79 -15.37 -4.10
CA LYS A 174 -6.50 -16.05 -3.93
C LYS A 174 -6.44 -17.44 -4.59
N GLU A 175 -7.44 -17.83 -5.38
CA GLU A 175 -7.50 -19.16 -6.02
C GLU A 175 -7.89 -19.09 -7.50
N THR A 176 -7.04 -19.62 -8.38
CA THR A 176 -7.35 -19.75 -9.82
C THR A 176 -8.61 -20.59 -10.05
N ALA A 177 -8.83 -21.62 -9.21
CA ALA A 177 -10.01 -22.48 -9.29
C ALA A 177 -11.36 -21.76 -9.14
N THR A 178 -11.34 -20.53 -8.59
CA THR A 178 -12.52 -19.68 -8.43
C THR A 178 -12.43 -18.38 -9.22
N ASN A 179 -11.65 -18.39 -10.32
CA ASN A 179 -11.39 -17.24 -11.20
C ASN A 179 -10.61 -16.10 -10.51
N GLY A 180 -9.86 -16.42 -9.45
CA GLY A 180 -8.86 -15.55 -8.84
C GLY A 180 -7.46 -15.81 -9.38
N LYS A 181 -6.45 -15.55 -8.55
CA LYS A 181 -5.04 -15.80 -8.83
C LYS A 181 -4.37 -16.51 -7.66
N ASP A 182 -3.81 -17.69 -7.91
CA ASP A 182 -3.04 -18.42 -6.90
C ASP A 182 -1.82 -17.62 -6.44
N ILE A 183 -1.50 -17.79 -5.15
CA ILE A 183 -0.36 -17.21 -4.47
C ILE A 183 0.99 -17.65 -5.09
N TRP A 184 1.99 -16.77 -5.08
CA TRP A 184 3.41 -17.14 -5.20
C TRP A 184 3.97 -17.55 -3.83
N ASP A 185 5.04 -18.34 -3.79
CA ASP A 185 5.56 -18.88 -2.53
C ASP A 185 5.66 -17.83 -1.41
N ARG A 186 4.85 -17.98 -0.34
CA ARG A 186 4.78 -16.98 0.74
C ARG A 186 6.14 -16.77 1.39
N ASP A 187 6.98 -17.82 1.37
CA ASP A 187 8.27 -17.83 2.04
C ASP A 187 9.28 -17.00 1.24
N CYS A 188 8.95 -16.57 0.02
CA CYS A 188 9.78 -15.66 -0.77
C CYS A 188 9.09 -14.35 -1.15
N TYR A 189 7.76 -14.27 -1.14
CA TYR A 189 7.02 -13.10 -1.64
C TYR A 189 5.93 -12.64 -0.68
N LEU A 190 5.86 -11.33 -0.45
CA LEU A 190 4.62 -10.68 -0.04
C LEU A 190 3.68 -10.64 -1.26
N ASN A 191 2.55 -11.34 -1.13
CA ASN A 191 1.52 -11.38 -2.15
C ASN A 191 0.48 -10.30 -1.87
N ILE A 192 0.22 -9.44 -2.85
CA ILE A 192 -0.76 -8.36 -2.79
C ILE A 192 -1.78 -8.58 -3.90
N TRP A 193 -3.02 -8.92 -3.56
CA TRP A 193 -4.11 -8.96 -4.54
C TRP A 193 -4.82 -7.62 -4.62
N VAL A 194 -5.13 -7.20 -5.84
CA VAL A 194 -5.90 -5.98 -6.12
C VAL A 194 -7.12 -6.36 -6.94
N CYS A 195 -8.32 -6.10 -6.42
CA CYS A 195 -9.58 -6.49 -7.05
C CYS A 195 -10.75 -5.57 -6.64
N ASP A 196 -11.97 -5.80 -7.15
CA ASP A 196 -13.15 -5.10 -6.64
C ASP A 196 -13.67 -5.71 -5.33
N LEU A 197 -13.44 -5.01 -4.22
CA LEU A 197 -14.01 -5.31 -2.89
C LEU A 197 -15.31 -4.51 -2.63
N GLY A 198 -15.93 -3.97 -3.68
CA GLY A 198 -17.12 -3.13 -3.56
C GLY A 198 -16.79 -1.76 -2.96
N ASN A 199 -17.73 -1.20 -2.18
CA ASN A 199 -17.61 0.15 -1.62
C ASN A 199 -17.57 0.18 -0.08
N SER A 200 -17.61 -0.98 0.58
CA SER A 200 -17.67 -1.09 2.04
C SER A 200 -16.39 -1.66 2.65
N ILE A 201 -15.44 -2.09 1.83
CA ILE A 201 -14.20 -2.75 2.27
C ILE A 201 -13.03 -2.09 1.56
N LEU A 202 -12.06 -1.62 2.36
CA LEU A 202 -10.82 -1.04 1.85
C LEU A 202 -9.83 -2.14 1.49
N GLY A 203 -9.59 -3.05 2.44
CA GLY A 203 -8.69 -4.17 2.31
C GLY A 203 -8.81 -5.12 3.49
N TYR A 204 -8.01 -6.18 3.45
CA TYR A 204 -7.76 -7.06 4.58
C TYR A 204 -6.42 -7.78 4.42
N ALA A 205 -5.86 -8.21 5.54
CA ALA A 205 -4.61 -8.93 5.63
C ALA A 205 -4.79 -10.31 6.25
N SER A 206 -3.96 -11.24 5.84
CA SER A 206 -3.80 -12.51 6.51
C SER A 206 -2.81 -12.37 7.67
N PRO A 207 -3.24 -12.52 8.94
CA PRO A 207 -2.34 -12.41 10.09
C PRO A 207 -1.31 -13.56 10.10
N PRO A 208 -0.18 -13.40 10.82
CA PRO A 208 0.75 -14.50 11.07
C PRO A 208 0.04 -15.76 11.60
N GLY A 209 0.45 -16.94 11.12
CA GLY A 209 -0.20 -18.21 11.46
C GLY A 209 -1.30 -18.67 10.49
N THR A 210 -1.69 -17.80 9.54
CA THR A 210 -2.54 -18.18 8.39
C THR A 210 -1.87 -19.26 7.56
N THR A 211 -2.66 -20.15 6.94
CA THR A 211 -2.15 -21.19 6.05
C THR A 211 -1.40 -20.58 4.86
N ALA A 212 -0.33 -21.24 4.42
CA ALA A 212 0.55 -20.69 3.41
C ALA A 212 -0.15 -20.30 2.10
N SER A 213 -1.13 -21.09 1.67
CA SER A 213 -1.88 -20.86 0.43
C SER A 213 -2.75 -19.60 0.42
N LYS A 214 -2.91 -18.92 1.57
CA LYS A 214 -3.80 -17.77 1.73
C LYS A 214 -3.09 -16.51 2.20
N ASP A 215 -1.77 -16.58 2.36
CA ASP A 215 -1.01 -15.50 2.96
C ASP A 215 -0.83 -14.27 2.06
N GLY A 216 -0.85 -13.09 2.67
CA GLY A 216 -0.67 -11.81 1.99
C GLY A 216 -1.78 -10.84 2.34
N VAL A 217 -1.98 -9.84 1.49
CA VAL A 217 -2.98 -8.78 1.68
C VAL A 217 -3.83 -8.62 0.43
N VAL A 218 -5.09 -8.19 0.59
CA VAL A 218 -6.01 -7.90 -0.51
C VAL A 218 -6.51 -6.47 -0.36
N ILE A 219 -6.41 -5.70 -1.43
CA ILE A 219 -6.77 -4.27 -1.45
C ILE A 219 -7.81 -4.03 -2.54
N GLY A 220 -8.82 -3.22 -2.24
CA GLY A 220 -9.78 -2.76 -3.24
C GLY A 220 -9.08 -1.86 -4.26
N TYR A 221 -9.29 -2.10 -5.55
CA TYR A 221 -8.59 -1.35 -6.62
C TYR A 221 -8.80 0.19 -6.56
N LYS A 222 -9.91 0.64 -5.97
CA LYS A 222 -10.23 2.06 -5.74
C LYS A 222 -9.40 2.71 -4.65
N TRP A 223 -8.71 1.91 -3.83
CA TRP A 223 -7.99 2.33 -2.63
C TRP A 223 -6.50 1.94 -2.68
N PHE A 224 -6.01 1.55 -3.87
CA PHE A 224 -4.66 1.07 -4.08
C PHE A 224 -3.80 2.10 -4.81
N GLY A 225 -2.62 2.39 -4.27
CA GLY A 225 -1.66 3.35 -4.81
C GLY A 225 -2.02 4.81 -4.55
N ARG A 226 -1.16 5.69 -5.07
CA ARG A 226 -1.32 7.15 -5.03
C ARG A 226 -1.53 7.67 -6.44
N GLY A 227 -2.65 8.36 -6.69
CA GLY A 227 -3.06 8.79 -8.03
C GLY A 227 -3.77 7.68 -8.82
N GLY A 228 -3.78 7.77 -10.15
CA GLY A 228 -4.45 6.79 -11.01
C GLY A 228 -5.96 6.68 -10.73
N SER A 229 -6.44 5.47 -10.48
CA SER A 229 -7.85 5.20 -10.13
C SER A 229 -8.18 5.32 -8.64
N ALA A 230 -7.20 5.63 -7.78
CA ALA A 230 -7.42 5.73 -6.35
C ALA A 230 -8.35 6.91 -5.99
N ILE A 231 -9.32 6.69 -5.10
CA ILE A 231 -10.44 7.62 -4.84
C ILE A 231 -10.34 8.23 -3.44
N PRO A 232 -10.41 9.57 -3.30
CA PRO A 232 -10.40 10.22 -1.98
C PRO A 232 -11.57 9.75 -1.09
N PRO A 233 -11.39 9.69 0.24
CA PRO A 233 -10.20 10.14 0.99
C PRO A 233 -9.08 9.09 1.12
N TYR A 234 -9.24 7.90 0.55
CA TYR A 234 -8.30 6.78 0.63
C TYR A 234 -7.50 6.64 -0.68
N ASN A 235 -6.81 7.71 -1.09
CA ASN A 235 -6.15 7.84 -2.40
C ASN A 235 -4.65 8.09 -2.34
N GLN A 236 -4.06 7.77 -1.20
CA GLN A 236 -2.72 8.14 -0.84
C GLN A 236 -1.87 6.90 -0.49
N GLY A 237 -2.44 5.70 -0.66
CA GLY A 237 -1.79 4.40 -0.54
C GLY A 237 -1.74 3.82 0.87
N ARG A 238 -2.37 4.48 1.86
CA ARG A 238 -2.22 4.13 3.28
C ARG A 238 -3.12 2.97 3.71
N THR A 239 -4.15 2.66 2.92
CA THR A 239 -4.85 1.36 3.01
C THR A 239 -3.84 0.20 2.90
N THR A 240 -2.93 0.22 1.93
CA THR A 240 -1.95 -0.87 1.78
C THR A 240 -0.90 -0.84 2.90
N THR A 241 -0.47 0.34 3.34
CA THR A 241 0.43 0.48 4.52
C THR A 241 -0.19 -0.17 5.76
N HIS A 242 -1.47 0.09 6.01
CA HIS A 242 -2.25 -0.48 7.11
C HIS A 242 -2.34 -2.02 7.02
N GLU A 243 -2.75 -2.56 5.86
CA GLU A 243 -2.87 -4.03 5.70
C GLU A 243 -1.51 -4.73 5.77
N VAL A 244 -0.44 -4.12 5.26
CA VAL A 244 0.91 -4.68 5.41
C VAL A 244 1.37 -4.64 6.87
N GLY A 245 0.98 -3.62 7.64
CA GLY A 245 1.16 -3.59 9.10
C GLY A 245 0.53 -4.82 9.77
N HIS A 246 -0.70 -5.16 9.40
CA HIS A 246 -1.35 -6.39 9.89
C HIS A 246 -0.67 -7.69 9.43
N TRP A 247 -0.22 -7.77 8.17
CA TRP A 247 0.54 -8.91 7.67
C TRP A 247 1.83 -9.13 8.49
N LEU A 248 2.43 -8.03 8.98
CA LEU A 248 3.57 -7.98 9.90
C LEU A 248 3.19 -8.09 11.38
N GLY A 249 1.93 -8.44 11.70
CA GLY A 249 1.47 -8.76 13.05
C GLY A 249 1.00 -7.58 13.89
N LEU A 250 0.89 -6.38 13.33
CA LEU A 250 0.26 -5.26 14.03
C LEU A 250 -1.25 -5.47 14.16
N ARG A 251 -1.83 -4.90 15.21
CA ARG A 251 -3.27 -4.86 15.45
C ARG A 251 -3.75 -3.42 15.35
N HIS A 252 -5.07 -3.24 15.26
CA HIS A 252 -5.65 -1.91 15.37
C HIS A 252 -5.31 -1.28 16.74
N ILE A 253 -4.99 0.01 16.73
CA ILE A 253 -4.45 0.71 17.91
C ILE A 253 -5.45 0.78 19.09
N TRP A 254 -6.76 0.69 18.80
CA TRP A 254 -7.82 0.66 19.82
C TRP A 254 -8.13 -0.75 20.36
N GLY A 255 -7.46 -1.79 19.84
CA GLY A 255 -7.55 -3.14 20.38
C GLY A 255 -8.85 -3.91 20.10
N ASP A 256 -9.67 -3.46 19.15
CA ASP A 256 -10.85 -4.18 18.62
C ASP A 256 -11.89 -4.62 19.68
N ASP A 257 -12.02 -3.88 20.79
CA ASP A 257 -12.86 -4.29 21.92
C ASP A 257 -14.24 -3.60 21.97
N GLY A 258 -14.61 -2.89 20.90
CA GLY A 258 -15.91 -2.24 20.74
C GLY A 258 -16.06 -0.91 21.49
N GLY A 259 -14.98 -0.14 21.62
CA GLY A 259 -15.02 1.19 22.25
C GLY A 259 -14.63 1.21 23.72
N ASN A 260 -14.15 0.08 24.27
CA ASN A 260 -13.81 -0.04 25.68
C ASN A 260 -12.30 0.20 25.89
N CYS A 261 -11.85 0.26 27.14
CA CYS A 261 -10.44 0.48 27.46
C CYS A 261 -9.70 -0.81 27.87
N SER A 262 -10.26 -1.97 27.52
CA SER A 262 -9.77 -3.28 27.99
C SER A 262 -8.96 -4.03 26.94
N GLY A 263 -9.20 -3.72 25.68
CA GLY A 263 -8.43 -4.14 24.53
C GLY A 263 -7.02 -3.55 24.57
N SER A 264 -6.16 -4.13 23.76
CA SER A 264 -4.79 -3.66 23.57
C SER A 264 -4.29 -4.19 22.23
N ASP A 265 -3.54 -3.35 21.52
CA ASP A 265 -2.77 -3.76 20.34
C ASP A 265 -1.49 -4.55 20.70
N GLY A 266 -1.16 -4.62 22.00
CA GLY A 266 0.03 -5.28 22.55
C GLY A 266 1.31 -4.45 22.43
N ILE A 267 1.21 -3.15 22.13
CA ILE A 267 2.34 -2.24 21.96
C ILE A 267 2.30 -1.18 23.08
N ALA A 268 3.44 -0.92 23.73
CA ALA A 268 3.47 -0.08 24.93
C ALA A 268 3.55 1.43 24.64
N ASP A 269 4.08 1.81 23.47
CA ASP A 269 4.26 3.21 23.06
C ASP A 269 3.12 3.75 22.18
N THR A 270 2.08 2.94 21.96
CA THR A 270 0.77 3.36 21.49
C THR A 270 -0.15 3.63 22.70
N PRO A 271 -0.66 4.87 22.89
CA PRO A 271 -1.59 5.16 23.97
C PRO A 271 -2.86 4.30 23.85
N ASN A 272 -3.38 3.83 24.99
CA ASN A 272 -4.63 3.08 25.00
C ASN A 272 -5.77 3.92 24.44
N GLN A 273 -6.59 3.34 23.59
CA GLN A 273 -7.63 4.03 22.82
C GLN A 273 -8.90 3.19 22.86
N GLY A 274 -10.04 3.85 23.03
CA GLY A 274 -11.32 3.17 23.16
C GLY A 274 -11.82 2.61 21.84
N GLY A 275 -11.99 3.47 20.85
CA GLY A 275 -12.49 3.10 19.53
C GLY A 275 -11.67 3.70 18.42
N GLU A 276 -11.89 3.21 17.22
CA GLU A 276 -11.33 3.74 15.98
C GLU A 276 -11.69 5.22 15.76
N ASN A 277 -10.77 5.95 15.15
CA ASN A 277 -10.98 7.33 14.70
C ASN A 277 -11.17 7.37 13.19
N TYR A 278 -11.85 8.42 12.72
CA TYR A 278 -12.22 8.60 11.32
C TYR A 278 -11.98 10.05 10.88
N ASP A 279 -11.99 10.27 9.56
CA ASP A 279 -11.77 11.59 8.95
C ASP A 279 -10.38 12.12 9.34
N CYS A 280 -10.26 13.41 9.68
CA CYS A 280 -9.02 14.03 10.10
C CYS A 280 -9.20 14.76 11.44
N PRO A 281 -9.11 14.04 12.58
CA PRO A 281 -9.25 14.65 13.89
C PRO A 281 -8.20 15.73 14.15
N SER A 282 -8.51 16.68 15.04
CA SER A 282 -7.57 17.71 15.46
C SER A 282 -6.77 17.26 16.68
N TYR A 283 -5.46 17.48 16.67
CA TYR A 283 -4.60 17.22 17.82
C TYR A 283 -4.70 18.34 18.88
N PRO A 284 -4.70 18.03 20.19
CA PRO A 284 -4.79 16.68 20.77
C PRO A 284 -6.22 16.14 20.73
N LEU A 285 -6.35 14.82 20.55
CA LEU A 285 -7.61 14.09 20.70
C LEU A 285 -7.51 13.20 21.93
N THR A 286 -8.42 13.35 22.89
CA THR A 286 -8.48 12.51 24.10
C THR A 286 -9.77 11.71 24.11
N ASP A 287 -9.76 10.55 24.75
CA ASP A 287 -10.94 9.74 25.04
C ASP A 287 -10.94 9.27 26.52
N ASP A 288 -11.85 8.38 26.89
CA ASP A 288 -11.93 7.85 28.25
C ASP A 288 -10.75 6.94 28.63
N CYS A 289 -10.01 6.42 27.65
CA CYS A 289 -8.88 5.51 27.83
C CYS A 289 -7.54 6.26 27.95
N SER A 290 -7.41 7.37 27.22
CA SER A 290 -6.32 8.34 27.24
C SER A 290 -6.87 9.77 27.48
N PRO A 291 -7.33 10.08 28.72
CA PRO A 291 -8.07 11.31 29.04
C PRO A 291 -7.18 12.55 29.19
N SER A 292 -5.90 12.47 28.83
CA SER A 292 -4.91 13.53 29.04
C SER A 292 -3.97 13.64 27.87
N ILE A 293 -3.48 14.86 27.62
CA ILE A 293 -2.47 15.14 26.57
C ILE A 293 -1.25 14.21 26.77
N PRO A 294 -0.73 13.59 25.70
CA PRO A 294 -1.00 13.88 24.27
C PRO A 294 -2.31 13.31 23.71
N GLY A 295 -3.01 12.47 24.48
CA GLY A 295 -4.24 11.81 24.05
C GLY A 295 -3.96 10.56 23.22
N VAL A 296 -4.90 10.19 22.36
CA VAL A 296 -4.79 9.05 21.46
C VAL A 296 -3.93 9.39 20.24
N MET A 297 -3.31 8.37 19.64
CA MET A 297 -2.40 8.52 18.50
C MET A 297 -3.14 8.27 17.18
N PHE A 298 -4.16 9.08 16.89
CA PHE A 298 -5.04 8.86 15.73
C PHE A 298 -4.34 8.93 14.37
N MET A 299 -3.14 9.53 14.29
CA MET A 299 -2.33 9.59 13.07
C MET A 299 -1.47 8.34 12.84
N ASN A 300 -1.61 7.33 13.69
CA ASN A 300 -0.96 6.05 13.49
C ASN A 300 -1.55 5.34 12.27
N TYR A 301 -0.72 4.67 11.46
CA TYR A 301 -1.20 3.93 10.30
C TYR A 301 -2.18 2.80 10.67
N MET A 302 -2.22 2.34 11.93
CA MET A 302 -3.13 1.30 12.43
C MET A 302 -4.44 1.84 13.05
N ASP A 303 -4.75 3.14 12.88
CA ASP A 303 -6.10 3.69 13.12
C ASP A 303 -6.93 3.69 11.80
N TYR A 304 -8.13 4.28 11.79
CA TYR A 304 -9.05 4.33 10.61
C TYR A 304 -9.28 5.75 10.04
N VAL A 305 -8.41 6.70 10.40
CA VAL A 305 -8.47 8.07 9.85
C VAL A 305 -8.22 8.06 8.33
N ASP A 306 -8.53 9.18 7.67
CA ASP A 306 -8.29 9.32 6.24
C ASP A 306 -6.78 9.25 5.93
N ASP A 307 -6.40 8.75 4.74
CA ASP A 307 -4.98 8.53 4.39
C ASP A 307 -4.10 9.78 4.61
N GLY A 308 -4.63 10.98 4.36
CA GLY A 308 -3.91 12.24 4.53
C GLY A 308 -3.72 12.69 5.98
N CYS A 309 -4.15 11.88 6.94
CA CYS A 309 -4.07 12.17 8.37
C CYS A 309 -3.35 11.05 9.15
N MET A 310 -2.80 10.07 8.45
CA MET A 310 -1.88 9.06 8.97
C MET A 310 -0.44 9.41 8.56
N ASN A 311 0.54 9.27 9.46
CA ASN A 311 1.93 9.59 9.12
C ASN A 311 3.01 8.86 9.94
N MET A 312 2.65 7.85 10.75
CA MET A 312 3.65 7.15 11.56
C MET A 312 3.30 5.72 11.98
N PHE A 313 4.35 4.91 12.09
CA PHE A 313 4.43 3.77 13.01
C PHE A 313 5.26 4.17 14.25
N THR A 314 5.05 3.48 15.38
CA THR A 314 5.87 3.64 16.58
C THR A 314 7.07 2.69 16.61
N GLN A 315 8.05 2.95 17.48
CA GLN A 315 9.20 2.07 17.69
C GLN A 315 8.76 0.67 18.19
N GLY A 316 7.75 0.61 19.05
CA GLY A 316 7.17 -0.65 19.53
C GLY A 316 6.51 -1.44 18.38
N GLN A 317 5.78 -0.77 17.50
CA GLN A 317 5.23 -1.39 16.29
C GLN A 317 6.36 -1.90 15.37
N VAL A 318 7.40 -1.10 15.13
CA VAL A 318 8.59 -1.52 14.36
C VAL A 318 9.23 -2.77 14.97
N ASN A 319 9.42 -2.81 16.29
CA ASN A 319 9.99 -3.98 16.97
C ASN A 319 9.14 -5.23 16.76
N LYS A 320 7.80 -5.11 16.78
CA LYS A 320 6.89 -6.22 16.52
C LYS A 320 7.01 -6.71 15.06
N MET A 321 6.95 -5.79 14.10
CA MET A 321 7.07 -6.12 12.68
C MET A 321 8.39 -6.83 12.35
N ARG A 322 9.51 -6.29 12.83
CA ARG A 322 10.84 -6.90 12.63
C ARG A 322 10.97 -8.24 13.36
N SER A 323 10.30 -8.43 14.49
CA SER A 323 10.28 -9.73 15.19
C SER A 323 9.48 -10.78 14.43
N VAL A 324 8.37 -10.40 13.79
CA VAL A 324 7.64 -11.29 12.87
C VAL A 324 8.53 -11.70 11.69
N LEU A 325 9.24 -10.73 11.09
CA LEU A 325 10.17 -10.97 9.97
C LEU A 325 11.42 -11.76 10.35
N SER A 326 11.83 -11.80 11.62
CA SER A 326 12.94 -12.67 12.07
C SER A 326 12.48 -14.01 12.63
N GLY A 327 11.18 -14.18 12.87
CA GLY A 327 10.57 -15.42 13.34
C GLY A 327 9.73 -16.05 12.25
N SER A 328 8.41 -16.00 12.42
CA SER A 328 7.43 -16.70 11.57
C SER A 328 7.47 -16.37 10.07
N ARG A 329 8.09 -15.25 9.66
CA ARG A 329 8.27 -14.84 8.25
C ARG A 329 9.76 -14.70 7.85
N GLY A 330 10.67 -15.34 8.58
CA GLY A 330 12.13 -15.31 8.36
C GLY A 330 12.57 -15.63 6.93
N GLU A 331 11.91 -16.60 6.30
CA GLU A 331 12.30 -17.08 4.98
C GLU A 331 12.16 -16.00 3.90
N VAL A 332 11.22 -15.05 4.05
CA VAL A 332 11.02 -13.95 3.09
C VAL A 332 12.30 -13.14 2.92
N LEU A 333 13.01 -12.91 4.03
CA LEU A 333 14.29 -12.19 4.03
C LEU A 333 15.41 -13.01 3.39
N ALA A 334 15.39 -14.33 3.59
CA ALA A 334 16.39 -15.23 3.01
C ALA A 334 16.24 -15.34 1.48
N CYS A 335 15.00 -15.32 0.98
CA CYS A 335 14.73 -15.35 -0.45
C CYS A 335 15.02 -14.02 -1.17
N ALA A 336 15.06 -12.88 -0.46
CA ALA A 336 15.11 -11.56 -1.09
C ALA A 336 16.22 -11.42 -2.14
N ASN A 337 17.43 -11.91 -1.82
CA ASN A 337 18.59 -11.88 -2.73
C ASN A 337 18.48 -12.81 -3.95
N LEU A 338 17.54 -13.75 -3.96
CA LEU A 338 17.34 -14.71 -5.03
C LEU A 338 16.29 -14.25 -6.04
N VAL A 339 15.30 -13.49 -5.58
CA VAL A 339 14.11 -13.14 -6.37
C VAL A 339 14.05 -11.66 -6.74
N VAL A 340 14.84 -10.84 -6.04
CA VAL A 340 15.20 -9.50 -6.48
C VAL A 340 16.64 -9.56 -6.94
N ILE A 341 16.86 -9.47 -8.26
CA ILE A 341 18.19 -9.21 -8.79
C ILE A 341 18.53 -7.80 -8.35
N ASP A 342 19.44 -7.72 -7.39
CA ASP A 342 19.86 -6.48 -6.79
C ASP A 342 20.36 -5.52 -7.89
N SER A 343 19.64 -4.42 -8.04
CA SER A 343 20.11 -3.28 -8.83
C SER A 343 21.28 -2.55 -8.16
N GLN A 344 21.84 -3.03 -7.04
CA GLN A 344 23.06 -2.47 -6.45
C GLN A 344 24.32 -2.65 -7.31
N ASP A 345 24.28 -3.44 -8.40
CA ASP A 345 25.29 -3.37 -9.47
C ASP A 345 24.92 -2.42 -10.63
N ILE A 346 23.79 -1.72 -10.52
CA ILE A 346 23.37 -0.62 -11.38
C ILE A 346 23.46 0.65 -10.52
N GLU A 347 24.69 1.18 -10.38
CA GLU A 347 24.91 2.63 -10.24
C GLU A 347 23.80 3.34 -11.03
N PRO A 348 23.06 4.33 -10.47
CA PRO A 348 21.96 4.97 -11.18
C PRO A 348 22.49 5.28 -12.56
N GLU A 349 21.89 4.68 -13.59
CA GLU A 349 22.51 4.63 -14.91
C GLU A 349 22.44 6.03 -15.52
N VAL A 350 23.37 6.88 -15.09
CA VAL A 350 23.47 8.26 -15.49
C VAL A 350 23.93 8.23 -16.92
N LEU A 351 23.14 8.86 -17.77
CA LEU A 351 23.50 9.07 -19.15
C LEU A 351 24.74 9.98 -19.20
N VAL A 352 25.91 9.38 -19.40
CA VAL A 352 27.18 10.13 -19.48
C VAL A 352 27.23 10.84 -20.82
N MET A 353 27.20 12.17 -20.77
CA MET A 353 27.20 13.03 -21.93
C MET A 353 28.53 13.75 -22.10
N TYR A 354 28.99 13.85 -23.34
CA TYR A 354 30.22 14.53 -23.68
C TYR A 354 30.12 15.30 -25.00
N PRO A 355 30.82 16.43 -25.16
CA PRO A 355 31.49 17.17 -24.09
C PRO A 355 30.48 17.75 -23.08
N ASN A 356 30.88 17.87 -21.81
CA ASN A 356 30.10 18.53 -20.76
C ASN A 356 31.06 19.37 -19.90
N PRO A 357 31.07 20.71 -20.01
CA PRO A 357 30.12 21.56 -20.74
C PRO A 357 30.17 21.41 -22.27
N ALA A 358 29.03 21.60 -22.94
CA ALA A 358 28.89 21.57 -24.41
C ALA A 358 28.71 22.97 -25.00
N THR A 359 29.27 23.17 -26.20
CA THR A 359 29.11 24.40 -27.00
C THR A 359 28.06 24.26 -28.09
N ASP A 360 28.16 23.19 -28.88
CA ASP A 360 27.42 23.01 -30.14
C ASP A 360 26.72 21.66 -30.24
N GLN A 361 27.38 20.57 -29.84
CA GLN A 361 26.82 19.22 -29.85
C GLN A 361 27.12 18.46 -28.56
N VAL A 362 26.23 17.55 -28.24
CA VAL A 362 26.34 16.60 -27.13
C VAL A 362 26.17 15.19 -27.68
N PHE A 363 27.04 14.29 -27.26
CA PHE A 363 26.98 12.86 -27.57
C PHE A 363 26.72 12.07 -26.30
N PHE A 364 25.94 11.00 -26.42
CA PHE A 364 25.76 10.04 -25.32
C PHE A 364 25.49 8.63 -25.86
N PRO A 365 26.07 7.62 -25.20
CA PRO A 365 25.82 6.24 -25.54
C PRO A 365 24.38 5.86 -25.15
N VAL A 366 23.69 5.15 -26.05
CA VAL A 366 22.33 4.61 -25.85
C VAL A 366 22.30 3.09 -26.05
N ASP A 367 23.47 2.46 -26.00
CA ASP A 367 23.68 1.00 -26.06
C ASP A 367 23.03 0.24 -24.89
N ARG A 368 22.66 0.94 -23.81
CA ARG A 368 22.05 0.39 -22.59
C ARG A 368 20.54 0.59 -22.48
N ILE A 369 19.92 1.14 -23.52
CA ILE A 369 18.47 1.29 -23.67
C ILE A 369 18.09 0.74 -25.06
N ASN A 370 16.84 0.32 -25.28
CA ASN A 370 16.47 -0.21 -26.59
C ASN A 370 16.47 0.90 -27.66
N ALA A 371 17.59 1.02 -28.38
CA ALA A 371 17.85 2.11 -29.31
C ALA A 371 16.78 2.27 -30.40
N ASP A 372 16.12 1.17 -30.80
CA ASP A 372 15.12 1.18 -31.88
C ASP A 372 13.78 1.83 -31.47
N ASN A 373 13.52 1.97 -30.16
CA ASN A 373 12.25 2.53 -29.65
C ASN A 373 12.47 3.65 -28.61
N THR A 374 13.67 4.22 -28.56
CA THR A 374 14.03 5.24 -27.56
C THR A 374 13.56 6.63 -27.98
N VAL A 375 12.81 7.30 -27.11
CA VAL A 375 12.47 8.72 -27.20
C VAL A 375 13.43 9.51 -26.31
N ILE A 376 14.04 10.55 -26.87
CA ILE A 376 14.95 11.44 -26.15
C ILE A 376 14.29 12.80 -25.98
N SER A 377 14.20 13.27 -24.73
CA SER A 377 13.70 14.59 -24.36
C SER A 377 14.74 15.37 -23.56
N LEU A 378 14.86 16.66 -23.84
CA LEU A 378 15.72 17.61 -23.12
C LEU A 378 14.85 18.66 -22.42
N TYR A 379 15.12 18.93 -21.16
CA TYR A 379 14.40 19.88 -20.32
C TYR A 379 15.32 20.99 -19.82
N ASN A 380 14.80 22.22 -19.71
CA ASN A 380 15.51 23.30 -19.04
C ASN A 380 15.39 23.20 -17.50
N SER A 381 16.05 24.10 -16.77
CA SER A 381 16.01 24.12 -15.29
C SER A 381 14.64 24.44 -14.68
N LEU A 382 13.65 24.85 -15.50
CA LEU A 382 12.27 25.07 -15.10
C LEU A 382 11.37 23.86 -15.42
N GLY A 383 11.94 22.75 -15.91
CA GLY A 383 11.21 21.54 -16.28
C GLY A 383 10.51 21.61 -17.64
N GLN A 384 10.74 22.65 -18.45
CA GLN A 384 10.12 22.77 -19.77
C GLN A 384 10.90 21.96 -20.81
N GLU A 385 10.19 21.14 -21.60
CA GLU A 385 10.77 20.39 -22.71
C GLU A 385 11.20 21.36 -23.83
N VAL A 386 12.47 21.31 -24.20
CA VAL A 386 13.08 22.18 -25.22
C VAL A 386 13.45 21.43 -26.50
N ILE A 387 13.73 20.13 -26.42
CA ILE A 387 14.04 19.26 -27.56
C ILE A 387 13.40 17.89 -27.30
N ARG A 388 12.79 17.30 -28.33
CA ARG A 388 12.31 15.91 -28.31
C ARG A 388 12.46 15.26 -29.68
N PHE A 389 12.96 14.04 -29.73
CA PHE A 389 13.07 13.26 -30.96
C PHE A 389 13.06 11.76 -30.68
N ASN A 390 12.71 10.97 -31.70
CA ASN A 390 12.87 9.52 -31.67
C ASN A 390 14.28 9.17 -32.13
N HIS A 391 14.95 8.31 -31.39
CA HIS A 391 16.29 7.84 -31.71
C HIS A 391 16.28 6.89 -32.91
N ASP A 392 17.38 6.85 -33.66
CA ASP A 392 17.48 6.17 -34.96
C ASP A 392 17.99 4.72 -34.89
N GLY A 393 18.07 4.14 -33.69
CA GLY A 393 18.60 2.78 -33.48
C GLY A 393 20.13 2.70 -33.38
N SER A 394 20.87 3.80 -33.57
CA SER A 394 22.33 3.78 -33.44
C SER A 394 22.79 3.62 -31.98
N ALA A 395 23.98 3.07 -31.73
CA ALA A 395 24.49 2.92 -30.35
C ALA A 395 24.90 4.25 -29.68
N LEU A 396 24.99 5.34 -30.46
CA LEU A 396 25.43 6.66 -30.01
C LEU A 396 24.47 7.72 -30.53
N ALA A 397 23.76 8.39 -29.62
CA ALA A 397 22.88 9.50 -29.97
C ALA A 397 23.64 10.84 -29.92
N SER A 398 23.13 11.82 -30.67
CA SER A 398 23.66 13.19 -30.64
C SER A 398 22.54 14.24 -30.62
N ILE A 399 22.79 15.37 -29.94
CA ILE A 399 21.88 16.50 -29.85
C ILE A 399 22.63 17.77 -30.24
N ASP A 400 22.04 18.56 -31.13
CA ASP A 400 22.48 19.92 -31.44
C ASP A 400 21.98 20.88 -30.35
N VAL A 401 22.91 21.45 -29.59
CA VAL A 401 22.66 22.43 -28.52
C VAL A 401 23.12 23.85 -28.90
N SER A 402 23.54 24.08 -30.15
CA SER A 402 24.04 25.37 -30.66
C SER A 402 23.01 26.50 -30.65
N ARG A 403 21.73 26.17 -30.43
CA ARG A 403 20.62 27.14 -30.33
C ARG A 403 20.09 27.33 -28.92
N LEU A 404 20.57 26.54 -27.96
CA LEU A 404 20.18 26.67 -26.56
C LEU A 404 20.93 27.82 -25.89
N ALA A 405 20.33 28.40 -24.85
CA ALA A 405 20.98 29.40 -24.01
C ALA A 405 22.01 28.75 -23.09
N ASN A 406 22.97 29.53 -22.58
CA ASN A 406 23.89 29.04 -21.56
C ASN A 406 23.09 28.66 -20.29
N GLY A 407 23.33 27.47 -19.75
CA GLY A 407 22.55 26.96 -18.63
C GLY A 407 22.69 25.46 -18.39
N THR A 408 21.99 24.97 -17.37
CA THR A 408 21.87 23.53 -17.07
C THR A 408 20.61 22.98 -17.73
N TYR A 409 20.75 21.82 -18.35
CA TYR A 409 19.66 21.07 -18.94
C TYR A 409 19.69 19.61 -18.47
N PHE A 410 18.51 18.99 -18.47
CA PHE A 410 18.31 17.60 -18.05
C PHE A 410 17.81 16.78 -19.23
N ILE A 411 18.41 15.61 -19.45
CA ILE A 411 18.05 14.69 -20.53
C ILE A 411 17.34 13.50 -19.93
N ARG A 412 16.28 13.06 -20.63
CA ARG A 412 15.57 11.81 -20.39
C ARG A 412 15.56 10.99 -21.67
N ALA A 413 16.02 9.75 -21.60
CA ALA A 413 15.85 8.74 -22.65
C ALA A 413 14.86 7.68 -22.15
N PHE A 414 13.85 7.33 -22.94
CA PHE A 414 12.79 6.39 -22.55
C PHE A 414 12.40 5.48 -23.71
N ASP A 415 12.43 4.17 -23.54
CA ASP A 415 12.11 3.18 -24.59
C ASP A 415 10.73 2.50 -24.45
N GLY A 416 9.94 2.94 -23.47
CA GLY A 416 8.67 2.31 -23.10
C GLY A 416 8.76 1.43 -21.85
N ILE A 417 9.97 1.02 -21.46
CA ILE A 417 10.20 0.13 -20.30
C ILE A 417 11.22 0.76 -19.35
N LYS A 418 12.33 1.28 -19.87
CA LYS A 418 13.46 1.83 -19.13
C LYS A 418 13.57 3.33 -19.34
N THR A 419 13.86 4.06 -18.26
CA THR A 419 14.20 5.50 -18.32
C THR A 419 15.64 5.71 -17.88
N MET A 420 16.43 6.44 -18.66
CA MET A 420 17.76 6.93 -18.28
C MET A 420 17.77 8.45 -18.22
N ASN A 421 18.47 9.02 -17.24
CA ASN A 421 18.53 10.46 -17.03
C ASN A 421 19.98 10.97 -17.06
N GLY A 422 20.17 12.21 -17.49
CA GLY A 422 21.48 12.87 -17.50
C GLY A 422 21.40 14.36 -17.31
N LYS A 423 22.53 15.00 -16.95
CA LYS A 423 22.67 16.45 -16.83
C LYS A 423 23.76 16.99 -17.75
N ILE A 424 23.44 18.00 -18.56
CA ILE A 424 24.38 18.71 -19.43
C ILE A 424 24.42 20.20 -19.07
N VAL A 425 25.62 20.78 -19.10
CA VAL A 425 25.83 22.23 -19.03
C VAL A 425 26.13 22.75 -20.43
N VAL A 426 25.32 23.68 -20.93
CA VAL A 426 25.62 24.43 -22.15
C VAL A 426 26.36 25.70 -21.76
N SER A 427 27.59 25.87 -22.26
CA SER A 427 28.43 27.04 -21.99
C SER A 427 29.23 27.39 -23.23
N ARG A 428 29.05 28.60 -23.74
CA ARG A 428 29.83 29.17 -24.86
C ARG A 428 30.79 30.25 -24.40
#